data_AF-A0A946E6T0-F1
#
_entry.id   AF-A0A946E6T0-F1
#
_cell.length_a   1.000
_cell.length_b   1.000
_cell.length_c   1.000
_cell.angle_alpha   90.00
_cell.angle_beta   90.00
_cell.angle_gamma   90.00
#
_symmetry.space_group_name_H-M   'P 1'
#
loop_
_entity.id
_entity.type
_entity.pdbx_description
1 polymer ?
#
loop_
_entity_poly.entity_id
_entity_poly.type
_entity_poly.pdbx_seq_one_letter_code
_entity_poly.pdbx_strand_id
1 'polypeptide(L)'
;YARFIDANSFVDYLLLTEASRNVDGYRLSTFLYKDRDSKNGALFIGPPWDYNLGFGNVDYCNGERTDGWAFHLNNICPSDDWQIPFWWDRMLTDAAFINRMQCRWQELRSGPFHLDSIWSVIDSVGQLLYEPANRNFNRWEVLGSYVWPNYYVGSNYTDELNYLKNWISDRFIWIDNNLPGAAINCSEILSVYSTEGSLKCSLFPNPFTTDFQVTVKGFSTNTKFEIVVMDLLGNDIFRKNYESNSEMIFYSGPIDELSYLSSGIYLVTVNSSLHSNTIKLVKN
;
A
#
# COMPACT_ATOMS: atom_id res chain seq x y z
N TYR A 1 8.38 -17.93 16.58
CA TYR A 1 7.68 -17.56 15.34
C TYR A 1 8.67 -17.02 14.30
N ALA A 2 9.61 -16.14 14.65
CA ALA A 2 10.51 -15.45 13.71
C ALA A 2 11.28 -16.32 12.69
N ARG A 3 11.60 -17.60 13.01
CA ARG A 3 12.24 -18.53 12.06
C ARG A 3 11.30 -19.10 10.99
N PHE A 4 9.99 -18.96 11.19
CA PHE A 4 8.94 -19.60 10.39
C PHE A 4 8.19 -18.63 9.51
N ILE A 5 8.28 -17.33 9.79
CA ILE A 5 7.54 -16.29 9.07
C ILE A 5 8.49 -15.29 8.47
N ASP A 6 8.04 -14.64 7.41
CA ASP A 6 8.59 -13.37 6.99
C ASP A 6 8.01 -12.26 7.88
N ALA A 7 8.84 -11.70 8.78
CA ALA A 7 8.35 -10.73 9.77
C ALA A 7 7.85 -9.43 9.12
N ASN A 8 8.39 -9.04 7.97
CA ASN A 8 8.02 -7.81 7.27
C ASN A 8 6.58 -7.87 6.75
N SER A 9 6.22 -8.92 6.04
CA SER A 9 4.85 -9.13 5.55
C SER A 9 3.83 -9.18 6.68
N PHE A 10 4.18 -9.78 7.82
CA PHE A 10 3.31 -9.80 9.00
C PHE A 10 3.13 -8.44 9.64
N VAL A 11 4.18 -7.63 9.72
CA VAL A 11 4.06 -6.25 10.18
C VAL A 11 3.23 -5.41 9.19
N ASP A 12 3.49 -5.51 7.89
CA ASP A 12 2.75 -4.75 6.87
C ASP A 12 1.25 -5.09 6.90
N TYR A 13 0.92 -6.38 7.02
CA TYR A 13 -0.46 -6.83 7.13
C TYR A 13 -1.12 -6.37 8.43
N LEU A 14 -0.41 -6.44 9.57
CA LEU A 14 -0.89 -5.93 10.85
C LEU A 14 -1.20 -4.43 10.76
N LEU A 15 -0.24 -3.63 10.28
CA LEU A 15 -0.40 -2.18 10.19
C LEU A 15 -1.54 -1.78 9.25
N LEU A 16 -1.70 -2.47 8.12
CA LEU A 16 -2.81 -2.23 7.21
C LEU A 16 -4.16 -2.61 7.86
N THR A 17 -4.22 -3.74 8.56
CA THR A 17 -5.42 -4.19 9.27
C THR A 17 -5.78 -3.24 10.42
N GLU A 18 -4.80 -2.71 11.14
CA GLU A 18 -5.04 -1.73 12.20
C GLU A 18 -5.37 -0.33 11.66
N ALA A 19 -4.78 0.07 10.54
CA ALA A 19 -5.09 1.34 9.87
C ALA A 19 -6.57 1.41 9.47
N SER A 20 -7.13 0.30 8.98
CA SER A 20 -8.55 0.19 8.65
C SER A 20 -9.42 -0.29 9.80
N ARG A 21 -8.82 -0.84 10.87
CA ARG A 21 -9.53 -1.58 11.93
C ARG A 21 -10.51 -2.63 11.36
N ASN A 22 -10.06 -3.38 10.35
CA ASN A 22 -10.92 -4.39 9.71
C ASN A 22 -11.25 -5.52 10.70
N VAL A 23 -12.54 -5.66 11.03
CA VAL A 23 -13.05 -6.65 12.00
C VAL A 23 -12.79 -8.10 11.59
N ASP A 24 -12.57 -8.35 10.30
CA ASP A 24 -12.32 -9.68 9.74
C ASP A 24 -10.85 -9.93 9.39
N GLY A 25 -10.03 -8.88 9.42
CA GLY A 25 -8.67 -8.89 8.90
C GLY A 25 -7.73 -9.86 9.60
N TYR A 26 -7.97 -10.27 10.84
CA TYR A 26 -7.07 -11.21 11.53
C TYR A 26 -7.51 -12.68 11.50
N ARG A 27 -8.68 -12.98 10.94
CA ARG A 27 -9.39 -14.24 11.17
C ARG A 27 -10.05 -14.86 9.93
N LEU A 28 -10.61 -14.04 9.04
CA LEU A 28 -11.39 -14.51 7.89
C LEU A 28 -10.74 -14.05 6.58
N SER A 29 -10.46 -12.75 6.47
CA SER A 29 -9.94 -12.13 5.23
C SER A 29 -8.41 -12.18 5.14
N THR A 30 -7.85 -13.33 5.52
CA THR A 30 -6.41 -13.53 5.67
C THR A 30 -5.90 -14.64 4.76
N PHE A 31 -4.94 -14.30 3.89
CA PHE A 31 -4.25 -15.26 3.05
C PHE A 31 -2.80 -15.44 3.52
N LEU A 32 -2.34 -16.69 3.57
CA LEU A 32 -0.98 -17.07 3.92
C LEU A 32 -0.38 -17.88 2.76
N TYR A 33 0.88 -17.60 2.41
CA TYR A 33 1.58 -18.32 1.35
C TYR A 33 3.03 -18.56 1.70
N LYS A 34 3.67 -19.54 1.06
CA LYS A 34 5.11 -19.78 1.17
C LYS A 34 5.66 -20.31 -0.15
N ASP A 35 6.93 -20.05 -0.42
CA ASP A 35 7.65 -20.76 -1.50
C ASP A 35 8.09 -22.15 -0.99
N ARG A 36 8.72 -22.92 -1.86
CA ARG A 36 9.37 -24.18 -1.52
C ARG A 36 10.49 -23.92 -0.51
N ASP A 37 10.67 -24.84 0.42
CA ASP A 37 11.72 -24.76 1.45
C ASP A 37 13.13 -24.60 0.87
N SER A 38 13.36 -25.12 -0.34
CA SER A 38 14.64 -24.99 -1.06
C SER A 38 14.96 -23.58 -1.55
N LYS A 39 13.98 -22.66 -1.55
CA LYS A 39 14.17 -21.25 -1.90
C LYS A 39 14.04 -20.36 -0.66
N ASN A 40 12.85 -20.39 -0.07
CA ASN A 40 12.53 -19.69 1.16
C ASN A 40 11.40 -20.42 1.87
N GLY A 41 11.71 -21.04 3.01
CA GLY A 41 10.74 -21.80 3.81
C GLY A 41 9.81 -20.94 4.67
N ALA A 42 10.02 -19.61 4.70
CA ALA A 42 9.23 -18.68 5.50
C ALA A 42 7.79 -18.57 4.98
N LEU A 43 6.85 -18.47 5.92
CA LEU A 43 5.46 -18.15 5.66
C LEU A 43 5.29 -16.64 5.53
N PHE A 44 4.65 -16.21 4.47
CA PHE A 44 4.26 -14.84 4.20
C PHE A 44 2.75 -14.70 4.40
N ILE A 45 2.31 -13.47 4.66
CA ILE A 45 0.89 -13.11 4.80
C ILE A 45 0.52 -12.01 3.81
N GLY A 46 -0.72 -12.04 3.36
CA GLY A 46 -1.23 -11.21 2.28
C GLY A 46 -1.27 -11.95 0.93
N PRO A 47 -1.80 -11.32 -0.14
CA PRO A 47 -2.25 -9.93 -0.20
C PRO A 47 -3.50 -9.67 0.67
N PRO A 48 -3.73 -8.41 1.09
CA PRO A 48 -4.95 -8.04 1.81
C PRO A 48 -6.18 -8.28 0.95
N TRP A 49 -7.30 -8.62 1.59
CA TRP A 49 -8.56 -8.93 0.93
C TRP A 49 -9.73 -8.41 1.78
N ASP A 50 -10.84 -8.01 1.13
CA ASP A 50 -12.13 -7.68 1.77
C ASP A 50 -12.04 -6.63 2.90
N TYR A 51 -11.70 -5.39 2.52
CA TYR A 51 -11.55 -4.25 3.44
C TYR A 51 -12.78 -3.32 3.47
N ASN A 52 -13.88 -3.71 2.83
CA ASN A 52 -15.17 -2.98 2.89
C ASN A 52 -15.81 -2.97 4.28
N LEU A 53 -15.38 -3.85 5.20
CA LEU A 53 -15.79 -3.86 6.61
C LEU A 53 -14.84 -3.09 7.54
N GLY A 54 -13.83 -2.42 6.97
CA GLY A 54 -12.96 -1.50 7.72
C GLY A 54 -13.44 -0.05 7.66
N PHE A 55 -12.58 0.86 8.10
CA PHE A 55 -12.73 2.31 8.00
C PHE A 55 -13.98 2.88 8.69
N GLY A 56 -14.36 2.29 9.83
CA GLY A 56 -15.51 2.73 10.61
C GLY A 56 -16.86 2.27 10.06
N ASN A 57 -16.85 1.43 9.03
CA ASN A 57 -18.05 1.14 8.25
C ASN A 57 -18.98 0.09 8.88
N VAL A 58 -18.61 -0.56 9.99
CA VAL A 58 -19.44 -1.61 10.61
C VAL A 58 -19.96 -1.21 11.98
N ASP A 59 -21.19 -1.60 12.31
CA ASP A 59 -21.91 -1.28 13.55
C ASP A 59 -21.84 -2.38 14.64
N TYR A 60 -20.91 -3.33 14.48
CA TYR A 60 -20.70 -4.44 15.40
C TYR A 60 -19.21 -4.59 15.75
N CYS A 61 -18.94 -5.36 16.80
CA CYS A 61 -17.60 -5.61 17.34
C CYS A 61 -16.75 -4.34 17.54
N ASN A 62 -17.41 -3.20 17.82
CA ASN A 62 -16.77 -1.90 17.95
C ASN A 62 -15.91 -1.53 16.71
N GLY A 63 -16.29 -1.96 15.52
CA GLY A 63 -15.56 -1.70 14.28
C GLY A 63 -15.67 -0.24 13.81
N GLU A 64 -16.68 0.49 14.27
CA GLU A 64 -16.85 1.93 14.06
C GLU A 64 -15.84 2.78 14.83
N ARG A 65 -15.21 2.23 15.87
CA ARG A 65 -14.35 3.01 16.77
C ARG A 65 -13.03 3.41 16.11
N THR A 66 -12.58 4.63 16.37
CA THR A 66 -11.25 5.10 15.95
C THR A 66 -10.15 4.68 16.93
N ASP A 67 -10.50 4.24 18.14
CA ASP A 67 -9.57 3.90 19.23
C ASP A 67 -9.63 2.42 19.66
N GLY A 68 -8.51 1.90 20.15
CA GLY A 68 -8.33 0.48 20.50
C GLY A 68 -7.73 -0.34 19.35
N TRP A 69 -7.23 -1.53 19.66
CA TRP A 69 -6.57 -2.40 18.68
C TRP A 69 -7.50 -3.49 18.17
N ALA A 70 -7.54 -3.70 16.85
CA ALA A 70 -8.35 -4.75 16.24
C ALA A 70 -7.82 -6.16 16.59
N PHE A 71 -6.51 -6.32 16.84
CA PHE A 71 -6.00 -7.60 17.35
C PHE A 71 -6.53 -7.98 18.76
N HIS A 72 -7.25 -7.09 19.46
CA HIS A 72 -7.95 -7.38 20.71
C HIS A 72 -9.44 -7.72 20.53
N LEU A 73 -9.92 -7.92 19.29
CA LEU A 73 -11.33 -8.20 19.03
C LEU A 73 -11.86 -9.45 19.75
N ASN A 74 -11.02 -10.43 20.11
CA ASN A 74 -11.45 -11.58 20.93
C ASN A 74 -12.04 -11.15 22.28
N ASN A 75 -11.56 -10.05 22.86
CA ASN A 75 -12.12 -9.50 24.11
C ASN A 75 -13.40 -8.70 23.88
N ILE A 76 -13.58 -8.18 22.66
CA ILE A 76 -14.71 -7.32 22.27
C ILE A 76 -15.90 -8.19 21.79
N CYS A 77 -15.60 -9.26 21.07
CA CYS A 77 -16.54 -10.24 20.51
C CYS A 77 -16.16 -11.67 20.93
N PRO A 78 -16.26 -12.00 22.24
CA PRO A 78 -15.80 -13.29 22.77
C PRO A 78 -16.70 -14.47 22.37
N SER A 79 -17.92 -14.20 21.93
CA SER A 79 -18.90 -15.20 21.49
C SER A 79 -18.87 -15.45 19.97
N ASP A 80 -17.97 -14.81 19.24
CA ASP A 80 -17.81 -15.05 17.81
C ASP A 80 -17.11 -16.40 17.59
N ASP A 81 -17.63 -17.22 16.68
CA ASP A 81 -17.06 -18.53 16.38
C ASP A 81 -15.66 -18.43 15.75
N TRP A 82 -15.35 -17.29 15.12
CA TRP A 82 -14.08 -17.01 14.45
C TRP A 82 -13.23 -16.07 15.29
N GLN A 83 -12.50 -16.65 16.24
CA GLN A 83 -11.56 -15.89 17.08
C GLN A 83 -10.23 -15.65 16.35
N ILE A 84 -9.60 -14.51 16.65
CA ILE A 84 -8.25 -14.15 16.21
C ILE A 84 -7.25 -15.21 16.68
N PRO A 85 -6.37 -15.72 15.80
CA PRO A 85 -5.37 -16.72 16.17
C PRO A 85 -4.33 -16.23 17.18
N PHE A 86 -3.94 -17.12 18.10
CA PHE A 86 -3.02 -16.86 19.21
C PHE A 86 -1.63 -16.30 18.83
N TRP A 87 -1.20 -16.46 17.57
CA TRP A 87 0.15 -16.06 17.17
C TRP A 87 0.35 -14.55 17.15
N TRP A 88 -0.72 -13.76 16.99
CA TRP A 88 -0.64 -12.30 17.06
C TRP A 88 -0.22 -11.85 18.46
N ASP A 89 -0.84 -12.38 19.51
CA ASP A 89 -0.43 -12.14 20.90
C ASP A 89 1.03 -12.55 21.13
N ARG A 90 1.45 -13.68 20.54
CA ARG A 90 2.85 -14.11 20.67
C ARG A 90 3.83 -13.16 19.99
N MET A 91 3.49 -12.58 18.85
CA MET A 91 4.35 -11.61 18.15
C MET A 91 4.37 -10.27 18.88
N LEU A 92 3.23 -9.83 19.42
CA LEU A 92 3.09 -8.58 20.17
C LEU A 92 3.70 -8.61 21.58
N THR A 93 4.30 -9.74 21.99
CA THR A 93 5.16 -9.82 23.19
C THR A 93 6.65 -9.74 22.86
N ASP A 94 7.02 -9.68 21.58
CA ASP A 94 8.41 -9.61 21.13
C ASP A 94 8.80 -8.16 20.79
N ALA A 95 9.77 -7.63 21.54
CA ALA A 95 10.28 -6.29 21.35
C ALA A 95 10.81 -6.05 19.93
N ALA A 96 11.41 -7.06 19.28
CA ALA A 96 11.92 -6.91 17.92
C ALA A 96 10.78 -6.70 16.89
N PHE A 97 9.65 -7.39 17.08
CA PHE A 97 8.48 -7.25 16.21
C PHE A 97 7.77 -5.92 16.46
N ILE A 98 7.58 -5.54 17.73
CA ILE A 98 6.98 -4.26 18.10
C ILE A 98 7.79 -3.08 17.56
N ASN A 99 9.11 -3.11 17.75
CA ASN A 99 10.00 -2.06 17.22
C ASN A 99 9.96 -2.00 15.69
N ARG A 100 9.86 -3.16 15.02
CA ARG A 100 9.68 -3.24 13.57
C ARG A 100 8.38 -2.60 13.11
N MET A 101 7.28 -2.90 13.80
CA MET A 101 5.97 -2.30 13.59
C MET A 101 5.97 -0.78 13.77
N GLN A 102 6.57 -0.28 14.84
CA GLN A 102 6.68 1.15 15.10
C GLN A 102 7.46 1.88 13.99
N CYS A 103 8.63 1.36 13.61
CA CYS A 103 9.44 1.97 12.57
C CYS A 103 8.75 1.95 11.20
N ARG A 104 8.11 0.83 10.87
CA ARG A 104 7.36 0.71 9.61
C ARG A 104 6.16 1.67 9.58
N TRP A 105 5.45 1.85 10.69
CA TRP A 105 4.40 2.86 10.76
C TRP A 105 4.93 4.28 10.51
N GLN A 106 6.04 4.67 11.14
CA GLN A 106 6.64 6.00 10.94
C GLN A 106 7.04 6.24 9.49
N GLU A 107 7.61 5.23 8.83
CA GLU A 107 7.91 5.27 7.39
C GLU A 107 6.63 5.48 6.57
N LEU A 108 5.60 4.66 6.80
CA LEU A 108 4.33 4.78 6.08
C LEU A 108 3.68 6.16 6.30
N ARG A 109 3.70 6.69 7.53
CA ARG A 109 3.14 8.01 7.88
C ARG A 109 3.87 9.18 7.23
N SER A 110 5.14 8.99 6.89
CA SER A 110 5.94 9.96 6.14
C SER A 110 5.72 9.86 4.62
N GLY A 111 4.97 8.86 4.15
CA GLY A 111 4.68 8.64 2.73
C GLY A 111 3.21 8.27 2.52
N PRO A 112 2.88 7.03 2.11
CA PRO A 112 1.54 6.67 1.63
C PRO A 112 0.43 6.79 2.68
N PHE A 113 0.75 6.75 3.97
CA PHE A 113 -0.22 6.96 5.06
C PHE A 113 -0.26 8.40 5.55
N HIS A 114 0.46 9.34 4.93
CA HIS A 114 0.26 10.77 5.20
C HIS A 114 -1.19 11.16 4.87
N LEU A 115 -1.82 12.03 5.67
CA LEU A 115 -3.23 12.37 5.48
C LEU A 115 -3.49 12.98 4.10
N ASP A 116 -2.59 13.87 3.63
CA ASP A 116 -2.70 14.43 2.28
C ASP A 116 -2.63 13.36 1.18
N SER A 117 -1.80 12.32 1.36
CA SER A 117 -1.71 11.21 0.40
C SER A 117 -3.00 10.40 0.37
N ILE A 118 -3.57 10.10 1.54
CA ILE A 118 -4.84 9.39 1.66
C ILE A 118 -6.00 10.22 1.10
N TRP A 119 -6.10 11.50 1.46
CA TRP A 119 -7.14 12.39 0.96
C TRP A 119 -7.04 12.56 -0.55
N SER A 120 -5.84 12.68 -1.10
CA SER A 120 -5.64 12.73 -2.55
C SER A 120 -6.19 11.49 -3.26
N VAL A 121 -6.00 10.29 -2.70
CA VAL A 121 -6.58 9.05 -3.23
C VAL A 121 -8.10 9.07 -3.12
N ILE A 122 -8.65 9.41 -1.95
CA ILE A 122 -10.10 9.47 -1.73
C ILE A 122 -10.76 10.46 -2.67
N ASP A 123 -10.19 11.65 -2.84
CA ASP A 123 -10.72 12.69 -3.74
C ASP A 123 -10.62 12.29 -5.20
N SER A 124 -9.49 11.71 -5.61
CA SER A 124 -9.30 11.24 -6.98
C SER A 124 -10.31 10.15 -7.34
N VAL A 125 -10.49 9.15 -6.49
CA VAL A 125 -11.45 8.06 -6.70
C VAL A 125 -12.88 8.56 -6.56
N GLY A 126 -13.16 9.43 -5.58
CA GLY A 126 -14.45 10.05 -5.36
C GLY A 126 -14.92 10.83 -6.58
N GLN A 127 -14.03 11.63 -7.19
CA GLN A 127 -14.29 12.38 -8.41
C GLN A 127 -14.48 11.47 -9.63
N LEU A 128 -13.64 10.44 -9.77
CA LEU A 128 -13.78 9.44 -10.84
C LEU A 128 -15.14 8.75 -10.80
N LEU A 129 -15.64 8.48 -9.60
CA LEU A 129 -16.90 7.77 -9.37
C LEU A 129 -18.12 8.70 -9.27
N TYR A 130 -17.98 10.02 -9.37
CA TYR A 130 -19.08 10.96 -9.13
C TYR A 130 -20.30 10.71 -10.05
N GLU A 131 -20.07 10.58 -11.36
CA GLU A 131 -21.13 10.32 -12.33
C GLU A 131 -21.79 8.93 -12.18
N PRO A 132 -21.04 7.81 -12.10
CA PRO A 132 -21.66 6.51 -11.84
C PRO A 132 -22.34 6.42 -10.48
N ALA A 133 -21.83 7.10 -9.44
CA ALA A 133 -22.49 7.17 -8.13
C ALA A 133 -23.87 7.86 -8.22
N ASN A 134 -24.00 8.94 -9.00
CA ASN A 134 -25.29 9.58 -9.22
C ASN A 134 -26.31 8.62 -9.88
N ARG A 135 -25.90 7.90 -10.93
CA ARG A 135 -26.76 6.86 -11.56
C ARG A 135 -27.12 5.75 -10.58
N ASN A 136 -26.17 5.33 -9.75
CA ASN A 136 -26.38 4.31 -8.73
C ASN A 136 -27.45 4.75 -7.74
N PHE A 137 -27.30 5.92 -7.12
CA PHE A 137 -28.23 6.36 -6.08
C PHE A 137 -29.59 6.85 -6.60
N ASN A 138 -29.70 7.17 -7.90
CA ASN A 138 -31.01 7.34 -8.56
C ASN A 138 -31.74 6.00 -8.76
N ARG A 139 -31.00 4.88 -8.90
CA ARG A 139 -31.59 3.55 -9.09
C ARG A 139 -31.86 2.85 -7.76
N TRP A 140 -30.93 3.01 -6.81
CA TRP A 140 -30.96 2.43 -5.48
C TRP A 140 -30.88 3.57 -4.45
N GLU A 141 -32.04 4.03 -3.99
CA GLU A 141 -32.20 5.16 -3.08
C GLU A 141 -31.83 4.80 -1.63
N VAL A 142 -30.57 4.41 -1.40
CA VAL A 142 -30.08 3.97 -0.09
C VAL A 142 -29.42 5.07 0.74
N LEU A 143 -29.10 6.23 0.14
CA LEU A 143 -28.56 7.38 0.89
C LEU A 143 -29.58 7.88 1.93
N GLY A 144 -29.08 8.26 3.10
CA GLY A 144 -29.93 8.65 4.24
C GLY A 144 -30.74 7.51 4.87
N SER A 145 -30.57 6.28 4.39
CA SER A 145 -31.25 5.09 4.91
C SER A 145 -30.23 4.08 5.43
N TYR A 146 -30.51 3.50 6.60
CA TYR A 146 -29.65 2.47 7.15
C TYR A 146 -29.65 1.22 6.26
N VAL A 147 -28.45 0.74 5.93
CA VAL A 147 -28.19 -0.54 5.28
C VAL A 147 -27.22 -1.30 6.18
N TRP A 148 -27.55 -2.52 6.57
CA TRP A 148 -26.65 -3.31 7.39
C TRP A 148 -25.36 -3.65 6.60
N PRO A 149 -24.16 -3.57 7.19
CA PRO A 149 -23.84 -3.25 8.59
C PRO A 149 -23.40 -1.80 8.85
N ASN A 150 -23.78 -0.83 8.02
CA ASN A 150 -23.22 0.52 8.04
C ASN A 150 -23.50 1.29 9.34
N TYR A 151 -22.45 1.64 10.09
CA TYR A 151 -22.59 2.45 11.32
C TYR A 151 -23.00 3.90 11.05
N TYR A 152 -22.29 4.56 10.12
CA TYR A 152 -22.62 5.91 9.68
C TYR A 152 -23.59 5.85 8.49
N VAL A 153 -24.55 6.78 8.48
CA VAL A 153 -25.55 6.90 7.41
C VAL A 153 -25.51 8.34 6.88
N GLY A 154 -24.76 8.56 5.82
CA GLY A 154 -24.66 9.86 5.15
C GLY A 154 -25.94 10.19 4.39
N SER A 155 -26.33 11.47 4.38
CA SER A 155 -27.51 11.92 3.62
C SER A 155 -27.21 12.04 2.12
N ASN A 156 -25.93 12.13 1.75
CA ASN A 156 -25.48 12.20 0.37
C ASN A 156 -24.07 11.59 0.20
N TYR A 157 -23.64 11.43 -1.06
CA TYR A 157 -22.34 10.84 -1.38
C TYR A 157 -21.14 11.61 -0.80
N THR A 158 -21.20 12.94 -0.75
CA THR A 158 -20.14 13.78 -0.17
C THR A 158 -20.04 13.58 1.34
N ASP A 159 -21.15 13.37 2.04
CA ASP A 159 -21.15 13.08 3.48
C ASP A 159 -20.39 11.78 3.79
N GLU A 160 -20.55 10.75 2.96
CA GLU A 160 -19.83 9.47 3.09
C GLU A 160 -18.32 9.63 2.89
N LEU A 161 -17.91 10.41 1.88
CA LEU A 161 -16.49 10.72 1.64
C LEU A 161 -15.88 11.50 2.81
N ASN A 162 -16.62 12.46 3.37
CA ASN A 162 -16.17 13.23 4.52
C ASN A 162 -16.07 12.36 5.78
N TYR A 163 -17.03 11.46 6.00
CA TYR A 163 -16.97 10.50 7.11
C TYR A 163 -15.72 9.63 7.01
N LEU A 164 -15.44 9.04 5.84
CA LEU A 164 -14.26 8.23 5.61
C LEU A 164 -12.96 8.99 5.92
N LYS A 165 -12.84 10.23 5.44
CA LYS A 165 -11.66 11.08 5.70
C LYS A 165 -11.48 11.39 7.18
N ASN A 166 -12.56 11.77 7.86
CA ASN A 166 -12.51 12.12 9.28
C ASN A 166 -12.20 10.90 10.13
N TRP A 167 -12.83 9.76 9.85
CA TRP A 167 -12.57 8.52 10.57
C TRP A 167 -11.11 8.08 10.44
N ILE A 168 -10.54 8.11 9.22
CA ILE A 168 -9.13 7.77 9.00
C ILE A 168 -8.21 8.75 9.75
N SER A 169 -8.51 10.04 9.70
CA SER A 169 -7.74 11.06 10.42
C SER A 169 -7.70 10.78 11.93
N ASP A 170 -8.86 10.58 12.54
CA ASP A 170 -8.98 10.31 13.97
C ASP A 170 -8.32 8.98 14.35
N ARG A 171 -8.47 7.94 13.50
CA ARG A 171 -7.81 6.65 13.68
C ARG A 171 -6.29 6.78 13.65
N PHE A 172 -5.74 7.51 12.69
CA PHE A 172 -4.29 7.67 12.54
C PHE A 172 -3.72 8.50 13.68
N ILE A 173 -4.42 9.55 14.14
CA ILE A 173 -4.06 10.29 15.35
C ILE A 173 -4.03 9.37 16.57
N TRP A 174 -5.01 8.47 16.71
CA TRP A 174 -5.02 7.52 17.81
C TRP A 174 -3.83 6.54 17.73
N ILE A 175 -3.55 5.96 16.56
CA ILE A 175 -2.41 5.05 16.37
C ILE A 175 -1.09 5.78 16.67
N ASP A 176 -0.90 6.99 16.14
CA ASP A 176 0.29 7.82 16.37
C ASP A 176 0.57 8.01 17.88
N ASN A 177 -0.48 8.14 18.70
CA ASN A 177 -0.39 8.34 20.14
C ASN A 177 -0.31 7.04 20.98
N ASN A 178 -0.63 5.88 20.41
CA ASN A 178 -0.78 4.63 21.17
C ASN A 178 0.13 3.49 20.68
N LEU A 179 0.92 3.70 19.63
CA LEU A 179 1.85 2.70 19.13
C LEU A 179 2.79 2.19 20.23
N PRO A 180 2.84 0.88 20.48
CA PRO A 180 3.79 0.32 21.41
C PRO A 180 5.20 0.33 20.79
N GLY A 181 6.22 0.43 21.64
CA GLY A 181 7.62 0.37 21.23
C GLY A 181 8.51 1.30 22.04
N ALA A 182 9.82 1.10 21.92
CA ALA A 182 10.81 1.95 22.55
C ALA A 182 11.22 3.09 21.61
N ALA A 183 11.71 4.21 22.15
CA ALA A 183 12.36 5.22 21.33
C ALA A 183 13.68 4.65 20.76
N ILE A 184 13.67 4.25 19.48
CA ILE A 184 14.79 3.60 18.81
C ILE A 184 15.13 4.27 17.49
N ASN A 185 16.35 4.04 16.99
CA ASN A 185 16.75 4.46 15.65
C ASN A 185 16.19 3.50 14.59
N CYS A 186 15.25 3.99 13.77
CA CYS A 186 14.58 3.18 12.76
C CYS A 186 15.41 2.93 11.49
N SER A 187 16.51 3.64 11.27
CA SER A 187 17.31 3.49 10.04
C SER A 187 17.83 2.05 9.82
N GLU A 188 18.31 1.38 10.87
CA GLU A 188 18.80 0.00 10.79
C GLU A 188 17.65 -1.00 10.54
N ILE A 189 16.51 -0.82 11.21
CA ILE A 189 15.34 -1.70 11.07
C ILE A 189 14.73 -1.58 9.67
N LEU A 190 14.61 -0.36 9.15
CA LEU A 190 14.04 -0.09 7.84
C LEU A 190 14.98 -0.53 6.70
N SER A 191 16.28 -0.61 6.93
CA SER A 191 17.23 -1.17 5.95
C SER A 191 16.98 -2.65 5.63
N VAL A 192 16.26 -3.38 6.51
CA VAL A 192 15.84 -4.77 6.30
C VAL A 192 14.48 -4.87 5.59
N TYR A 193 13.69 -3.79 5.55
CA TYR A 193 12.51 -3.68 4.67
C TYR A 193 12.90 -3.36 3.22
N SER A 194 14.01 -2.64 3.04
CA SER A 194 14.50 -2.27 1.72
C SER A 194 15.28 -3.38 1.02
N THR A 195 15.43 -4.55 1.68
CA THR A 195 15.94 -5.77 1.06
C THR A 195 14.77 -6.66 0.59
N GLU A 196 14.61 -6.68 -0.74
CA GLU A 196 13.79 -7.59 -1.55
C GLU A 196 12.29 -7.28 -1.66
N GLY A 197 11.84 -6.78 -2.83
CA GLY A 197 10.39 -6.72 -3.09
C GLY A 197 9.89 -5.91 -4.29
N SER A 198 10.49 -6.09 -5.46
CA SER A 198 10.13 -5.50 -6.76
C SER A 198 10.46 -4.01 -6.92
N LEU A 199 11.47 -3.78 -7.74
CA LEU A 199 11.69 -2.50 -8.42
C LEU A 199 10.41 -2.16 -9.19
N LYS A 200 9.69 -1.12 -8.77
CA LYS A 200 8.42 -0.70 -9.40
C LYS A 200 8.72 0.43 -10.37
N CYS A 201 8.55 0.14 -11.65
CA CYS A 201 8.65 1.13 -12.72
C CYS A 201 7.26 1.53 -13.21
N SER A 202 7.07 2.79 -13.60
CA SER A 202 5.90 3.24 -14.34
C SER A 202 6.29 4.30 -15.38
N LEU A 203 5.55 4.33 -16.50
CA LEU A 203 5.78 5.27 -17.61
C LEU A 203 4.59 6.21 -17.76
N PHE A 204 4.83 7.51 -17.93
CA PHE A 204 3.75 8.48 -18.21
C PHE A 204 4.23 9.71 -19.00
N PRO A 205 3.51 10.16 -20.04
CA PRO A 205 2.38 9.48 -20.67
C PRO A 205 2.87 8.24 -21.45
N ASN A 206 1.97 7.27 -21.64
CA ASN A 206 2.18 6.11 -22.50
C ASN A 206 0.83 5.65 -23.08
N PRO A 207 0.53 5.91 -24.37
CA PRO A 207 1.44 6.39 -25.41
C PRO A 207 1.95 7.82 -25.22
N PHE A 208 3.11 8.13 -25.78
CA PHE A 208 3.71 9.47 -25.78
C PHE A 208 3.86 10.03 -27.20
N THR A 209 3.93 11.36 -27.31
CA THR A 209 4.14 12.06 -28.60
C THR A 209 5.53 12.69 -28.63
N THR A 210 5.85 13.51 -27.63
CA THR A 210 7.10 14.27 -27.53
C THR A 210 8.04 13.69 -26.47
N ASP A 211 7.51 13.42 -25.28
CA ASP A 211 8.27 13.07 -24.08
C ASP A 211 7.47 12.12 -23.17
N PHE A 212 8.19 11.34 -22.36
CA PHE A 212 7.62 10.44 -21.37
C PHE A 212 8.54 10.34 -20.15
N GLN A 213 7.95 10.23 -18.97
CA GLN A 213 8.64 10.09 -17.70
C GLN A 213 8.74 8.63 -17.27
N VAL A 214 9.84 8.26 -16.63
CA VAL A 214 10.05 6.95 -15.99
C VAL A 214 10.10 7.17 -14.49
N THR A 215 9.08 6.71 -13.76
CA THR A 215 9.14 6.69 -12.30
C THR A 215 9.68 5.35 -11.85
N VAL A 216 10.75 5.36 -11.03
CA VAL A 216 11.31 4.14 -10.45
C VAL A 216 11.26 4.22 -8.93
N LYS A 217 10.59 3.26 -8.31
CA LYS A 217 10.44 3.14 -6.85
C LYS A 217 11.04 1.83 -6.36
N GLY A 218 11.39 1.78 -5.08
CA GLY A 218 11.91 0.58 -4.43
C GLY A 218 13.44 0.46 -4.41
N PHE A 219 14.18 1.58 -4.55
CA PHE A 219 15.62 1.61 -4.30
C PHE A 219 15.94 2.08 -2.88
N SER A 220 16.96 1.47 -2.27
CA SER A 220 17.68 2.07 -1.14
C SER A 220 18.49 3.28 -1.63
N THR A 221 18.89 4.20 -0.76
CA THR A 221 19.82 5.31 -1.13
C THR A 221 21.16 4.77 -1.66
N ASN A 222 21.78 5.49 -2.59
CA ASN A 222 23.02 5.15 -3.30
C ASN A 222 22.99 3.84 -4.12
N THR A 223 21.81 3.38 -4.53
CA THR A 223 21.68 2.24 -5.44
C THR A 223 21.96 2.69 -6.86
N LYS A 224 22.93 2.06 -7.51
CA LYS A 224 23.24 2.27 -8.92
C LYS A 224 22.33 1.43 -9.80
N PHE A 225 21.75 2.07 -10.82
CA PHE A 225 20.89 1.41 -11.78
C PHE A 225 20.99 2.11 -13.14
N GLU A 226 20.52 1.44 -14.18
CA GLU A 226 20.50 1.94 -15.55
C GLU A 226 19.08 1.91 -16.10
N ILE A 227 18.78 2.87 -16.97
CA ILE A 227 17.57 2.88 -17.80
C ILE A 227 18.02 2.68 -19.24
N VAL A 228 17.43 1.69 -19.91
CA VAL A 228 17.69 1.34 -21.31
C VAL A 228 16.38 1.40 -22.10
N VAL A 229 16.37 2.11 -23.22
CA VAL A 229 15.27 2.07 -24.20
C VAL A 229 15.76 1.27 -25.39
N MET A 230 15.02 0.22 -25.75
CA MET A 230 15.33 -0.68 -26.86
C MET A 230 14.20 -0.69 -27.89
N ASP A 231 14.56 -0.93 -29.16
CA ASP A 231 13.58 -1.35 -30.16
C ASP A 231 13.19 -2.83 -29.97
N LEU A 232 12.24 -3.32 -30.77
CA LEU A 232 11.79 -4.72 -30.71
C LEU A 232 12.82 -5.74 -31.22
N LEU A 233 13.91 -5.28 -31.87
CA LEU A 233 15.02 -6.12 -32.29
C LEU A 233 16.11 -6.23 -31.20
N GLY A 234 15.96 -5.50 -30.10
CA GLY A 234 16.91 -5.47 -28.98
C GLY A 234 18.06 -4.50 -29.18
N ASN A 235 17.97 -3.57 -30.14
CA ASN A 235 18.99 -2.53 -30.28
C ASN A 235 18.80 -1.45 -29.21
N ASP A 236 19.89 -1.10 -28.53
CA ASP A 236 19.92 0.02 -27.58
C ASP A 236 19.74 1.35 -28.34
N ILE A 237 18.65 2.03 -28.07
CA ILE A 237 18.37 3.38 -28.60
C ILE A 237 18.89 4.43 -27.62
N PHE A 238 18.68 4.19 -26.33
CA PHE A 238 19.11 5.08 -25.26
C PHE A 238 19.54 4.26 -24.07
N ARG A 239 20.63 4.69 -23.41
CA ARG A 239 21.15 4.07 -22.19
C ARG A 239 21.71 5.15 -21.29
N LYS A 240 21.28 5.17 -20.03
CA LYS A 240 21.83 6.09 -19.03
C LYS A 240 21.89 5.47 -17.65
N ASN A 241 23.00 5.73 -16.97
CA ASN A 241 23.25 5.28 -15.60
C ASN A 241 22.81 6.34 -14.60
N TYR A 242 22.29 5.88 -13.47
CA TYR A 242 21.77 6.69 -12.38
C TYR A 242 22.21 6.11 -11.04
N GLU A 243 22.18 6.94 -10.00
CA GLU A 243 22.43 6.56 -8.61
C GLU A 243 21.30 7.14 -7.76
N SER A 244 20.64 6.32 -6.96
CA SER A 244 19.44 6.71 -6.22
C SER A 244 19.74 7.62 -5.03
N ASN A 245 18.92 8.66 -4.84
CA ASN A 245 18.77 9.40 -3.59
C ASN A 245 17.34 9.09 -3.07
N SER A 246 17.10 9.14 -1.77
CA SER A 246 15.83 8.73 -1.11
C SER A 246 14.59 9.21 -1.89
N GLU A 247 13.79 8.27 -2.40
CA GLU A 247 12.66 8.46 -3.33
C GLU A 247 12.92 9.41 -4.52
N MET A 248 13.24 8.87 -5.69
CA MET A 248 13.37 9.67 -6.91
C MET A 248 12.19 9.49 -7.86
N ILE A 249 11.45 10.59 -8.06
CA ILE A 249 10.71 10.82 -9.30
C ILE A 249 11.75 11.25 -10.33
N PHE A 250 12.09 10.37 -11.27
CA PHE A 250 12.91 10.78 -12.40
C PHE A 250 12.01 11.52 -13.38
N TYR A 251 12.19 12.84 -13.42
CA TYR A 251 11.93 13.57 -14.64
C TYR A 251 12.92 13.03 -15.66
N SER A 252 12.42 12.36 -16.69
CA SER A 252 13.02 12.75 -17.96
C SER A 252 12.68 14.25 -18.05
N GLY A 253 13.68 15.10 -18.23
CA GLY A 253 13.39 16.31 -18.98
C GLY A 253 12.79 15.91 -20.35
N PRO A 254 12.49 16.87 -21.23
CA PRO A 254 12.30 16.50 -22.62
C PRO A 254 13.51 15.65 -23.02
N ILE A 255 13.29 14.38 -23.35
CA ILE A 255 14.34 13.62 -24.01
C ILE A 255 14.32 14.19 -25.43
N ASP A 256 14.95 15.35 -25.60
CA ASP A 256 15.15 15.97 -26.91
C ASP A 256 15.81 14.97 -27.87
N GLU A 257 16.52 13.98 -27.31
CA GLU A 257 17.13 12.82 -27.96
C GLU A 257 16.19 11.63 -28.26
N LEU A 258 14.87 11.70 -28.08
CA LEU A 258 13.95 10.61 -28.49
C LEU A 258 12.72 11.13 -29.26
N SER A 259 12.66 12.45 -29.48
CA SER A 259 11.70 13.08 -30.40
C SER A 259 11.80 12.52 -31.83
N TYR A 260 12.97 12.01 -32.24
CA TYR A 260 13.21 11.40 -33.56
C TYR A 260 12.74 9.95 -33.69
N LEU A 261 12.34 9.29 -32.60
CA LEU A 261 11.83 7.92 -32.68
C LEU A 261 10.64 7.85 -33.66
N SER A 262 10.59 6.82 -34.49
CA SER A 262 9.40 6.57 -35.31
C SER A 262 8.24 6.09 -34.44
N SER A 263 7.00 6.35 -34.87
CA SER A 263 5.81 5.78 -34.24
C SER A 263 5.93 4.26 -34.16
N GLY A 264 5.66 3.67 -33.00
CA GLY A 264 5.93 2.25 -32.77
C GLY A 264 6.03 1.85 -31.31
N ILE A 265 6.43 0.59 -31.10
CA ILE A 265 6.58 0.00 -29.77
C ILE A 265 8.07 -0.10 -29.44
N TYR A 266 8.41 0.30 -28.22
CA TYR A 266 9.72 0.22 -27.62
C TYR A 266 9.64 -0.46 -26.26
N LEU A 267 10.78 -0.87 -25.72
CA LEU A 267 10.90 -1.46 -24.38
C LEU A 267 11.78 -0.57 -23.52
N VAL A 268 11.28 -0.17 -22.35
CA VAL A 268 12.06 0.53 -21.33
C VAL A 268 12.41 -0.48 -20.25
N THR A 269 13.70 -0.74 -20.07
CA THR A 269 14.22 -1.64 -19.04
C THR A 269 15.00 -0.85 -18.01
N VAL A 270 14.72 -1.12 -16.74
CA VAL A 270 15.46 -0.57 -15.61
C VAL A 270 16.23 -1.70 -14.94
N ASN A 271 17.56 -1.68 -15.02
CA ASN A 271 18.42 -2.71 -14.44
C ASN A 271 19.21 -2.14 -13.27
N SER A 272 19.35 -2.92 -12.21
CA SER A 272 20.27 -2.71 -11.10
C SER A 272 21.10 -3.98 -10.90
N SER A 273 22.05 -3.97 -9.96
CA SER A 273 22.84 -5.16 -9.65
C SER A 273 22.01 -6.36 -9.17
N LEU A 274 20.79 -6.13 -8.68
CA LEU A 274 19.94 -7.15 -8.05
C LEU A 274 18.58 -7.35 -8.74
N HIS A 275 18.10 -6.37 -9.51
CA HIS A 275 16.75 -6.37 -10.07
C HIS A 275 16.71 -5.80 -11.48
N SER A 276 15.80 -6.33 -12.30
CA SER A 276 15.46 -5.82 -13.63
C SER A 276 13.93 -5.70 -13.77
N ASN A 277 13.44 -4.61 -14.37
CA ASN A 277 12.03 -4.44 -14.71
C ASN A 277 11.90 -3.84 -16.12
N THR A 278 11.06 -4.43 -16.97
CA THR A 278 10.83 -4.00 -18.35
C THR A 278 9.37 -3.61 -18.57
N ILE A 279 9.15 -2.44 -19.18
CA ILE A 279 7.82 -1.90 -19.50
C ILE A 279 7.75 -1.57 -20.98
N LYS A 280 6.60 -1.88 -21.60
CA LYS A 280 6.27 -1.49 -22.96
C LYS A 280 6.04 0.02 -23.05
N LEU A 281 6.72 0.69 -23.97
CA LEU A 281 6.52 2.10 -24.33
C LEU A 281 5.94 2.20 -25.74
N VAL A 282 4.97 3.08 -25.96
CA VAL A 282 4.32 3.29 -27.25
C VAL A 282 4.49 4.73 -27.68
N LYS A 283 5.08 4.96 -28.86
CA LYS A 283 5.14 6.27 -29.49
C LYS A 283 4.02 6.40 -30.53
N ASN A 284 3.22 7.46 -30.40
CA ASN A 284 2.23 7.85 -31.41
C ASN A 284 2.90 8.52 -32.61
#